data_AF-A0A5C4RAL2-F1
#
_entry.id   AF-A0A5C4RAL2-F1
#
_cell.length_a   1.000
_cell.length_b   1.000
_cell.length_c   1.000
_cell.angle_alpha   90.00
_cell.angle_beta   90.00
_cell.angle_gamma   90.00
#
_symmetry.space_group_name_H-M   'P 1'
#
loop_
_entity.id
_entity.type
_entity.pdbx_description
1 polymer ?
#
loop_
_entity_poly.entity_id
_entity_poly.type
_entity_poly.pdbx_seq_one_letter_code
_entity_poly.pdbx_strand_id
1 'polypeptide(L)'
;MATTTHWDWSDPKGQRRLHTVGDHILWSYSALTVTRIAMSCEKAGKPHPYRDGRTKGANMMMKQYEGLQKNITNLDRDDRLAQGGSAVCAHFGCSAITFHFDHLIPQSKIKDDYIPLNQVRSCPRCNTSRGNKELMVWHRENRTFPSLAVLRRYLKLCYGYAKHRECLDDLAKDASKNGLPFDPVALPRKLPPLEQLVWDYAHPEFWPAQGEVT
;
A
#
# COMPACT_ATOMS: atom_id res chain seq x y z
N MET A 1 11.55 -1.94 -19.49
CA MET A 1 10.73 -3.17 -19.31
C MET A 1 10.03 -3.07 -17.97
N ALA A 2 8.75 -3.45 -17.87
CA ALA A 2 8.01 -3.40 -16.61
C ALA A 2 8.53 -4.47 -15.64
N THR A 3 9.20 -4.04 -14.56
CA THR A 3 9.74 -4.95 -13.53
C THR A 3 8.61 -5.35 -12.59
N THR A 4 8.13 -6.59 -12.71
CA THR A 4 7.16 -7.13 -11.77
C THR A 4 7.91 -7.75 -10.59
N THR A 5 7.70 -7.22 -9.39
CA THR A 5 8.28 -7.78 -8.16
C THR A 5 7.56 -9.08 -7.82
N HIS A 6 8.23 -10.22 -7.96
CA HIS A 6 7.72 -11.49 -7.43
C HIS A 6 7.88 -11.54 -5.91
N TRP A 7 6.84 -11.98 -5.20
CA TRP A 7 6.84 -11.90 -3.74
C TRP A 7 6.24 -13.12 -3.04
N ASP A 8 6.93 -13.53 -1.99
CA ASP A 8 6.46 -14.53 -1.04
C ASP A 8 5.64 -13.85 0.08
N TRP A 9 4.36 -14.19 0.10
CA TRP A 9 3.37 -13.65 1.01
C TRP A 9 3.25 -14.42 2.33
N SER A 10 4.17 -15.34 2.62
CA SER A 10 4.21 -16.04 3.90
C SER A 10 4.36 -15.08 5.08
N ASP A 11 3.62 -15.36 6.16
CA ASP A 11 3.68 -14.55 7.35
C ASP A 11 5.04 -14.70 8.05
N PRO A 12 5.65 -13.59 8.47
CA PRO A 12 6.93 -13.60 9.18
C PRO A 12 6.77 -14.16 10.60
N LYS A 13 7.73 -15.00 11.00
CA LYS A 13 7.81 -15.52 12.38
C LYS A 13 8.33 -14.44 13.34
N GLY A 14 7.84 -14.42 14.57
CA GLY A 14 8.35 -13.56 15.64
C GLY A 14 7.97 -12.07 15.56
N GLN A 15 7.04 -11.69 14.68
CA GLN A 15 6.46 -10.34 14.68
C GLN A 15 5.34 -10.18 15.72
N ARG A 16 5.00 -8.93 16.05
CA ARG A 16 3.85 -8.61 16.93
C ARG A 16 2.56 -9.22 16.38
N ARG A 17 1.66 -9.60 17.28
CA ARG A 17 0.30 -9.98 16.88
C ARG A 17 -0.47 -8.73 16.49
N LEU A 18 -1.33 -8.87 15.48
CA LEU A 18 -2.24 -7.85 14.99
C LEU A 18 -3.62 -8.45 15.11
N HIS A 19 -4.55 -7.73 15.74
CA HIS A 19 -5.86 -8.24 16.12
C HIS A 19 -6.98 -7.48 15.41
N THR A 20 -6.86 -6.16 15.35
CA THR A 20 -7.92 -5.29 14.82
C THR A 20 -7.65 -4.87 13.38
N VAL A 21 -8.68 -4.34 12.70
CA VAL A 21 -8.55 -3.69 11.39
C VAL A 21 -7.45 -2.61 11.44
N GLY A 22 -7.48 -1.78 12.49
CA GLY A 22 -6.51 -0.72 12.74
C GLY A 22 -5.10 -1.26 12.88
N ASP A 23 -4.88 -2.34 13.65
CA ASP A 23 -3.56 -2.96 13.81
C ASP A 23 -2.93 -3.32 12.45
N HIS A 24 -3.70 -3.98 11.60
CA HIS A 24 -3.24 -4.44 10.28
C HIS A 24 -2.89 -3.28 9.34
N ILE A 25 -3.72 -2.24 9.32
CA ILE A 25 -3.49 -1.04 8.52
C ILE A 25 -2.27 -0.28 9.02
N LEU A 26 -2.21 0.01 10.33
CA LEU A 26 -1.13 0.78 10.94
C LEU A 26 0.22 0.05 10.86
N TRP A 27 0.25 -1.27 11.01
CA TRP A 27 1.45 -2.06 10.79
C TRP A 27 1.97 -1.90 9.36
N SER A 28 1.10 -2.13 8.38
CA SER A 28 1.45 -2.09 6.96
C SER A 28 1.92 -0.68 6.55
N TYR A 29 1.23 0.34 7.04
CA TYR A 29 1.58 1.75 6.78
C TYR A 29 2.89 2.15 7.46
N SER A 30 3.16 1.64 8.66
CA SER A 30 4.42 1.84 9.38
C SER A 30 5.59 1.18 8.66
N ALA A 31 5.41 -0.07 8.21
CA ALA A 31 6.41 -0.80 7.45
C ALA A 31 6.72 -0.10 6.11
N LEU A 32 5.70 0.43 5.43
CA LEU A 32 5.87 1.25 4.23
C LEU A 32 6.62 2.55 4.53
N THR A 33 6.25 3.26 5.58
CA THR A 33 6.89 4.53 5.99
C THR A 33 8.38 4.31 6.27
N VAL A 34 8.72 3.28 7.04
CA VAL A 34 10.10 2.92 7.35
C VAL A 34 10.87 2.48 6.11
N THR A 35 10.26 1.70 5.24
CA THR A 35 10.87 1.26 3.98
C THR A 35 11.18 2.46 3.08
N ARG A 36 10.25 3.42 2.98
CA ARG A 36 10.48 4.65 2.23
C ARG A 36 11.65 5.47 2.81
N ILE A 37 11.71 5.63 4.13
CA ILE A 37 12.84 6.31 4.79
C ILE A 37 14.15 5.58 4.47
N ALA A 38 14.13 4.24 4.52
CA ALA A 38 15.30 3.40 4.25
C ALA A 38 15.95 3.71 2.92
N MET A 39 15.11 3.72 1.90
CA MET A 39 15.55 3.85 0.53
C MET A 39 15.96 5.30 0.23
N SER A 40 15.32 6.30 0.86
CA SER A 40 15.78 7.69 0.78
C SER A 40 17.15 7.90 1.43
N CYS A 41 17.48 7.15 2.48
CA CYS A 41 18.81 7.15 3.07
C CYS A 41 19.83 6.48 2.15
N GLU A 42 19.50 5.32 1.59
CA GLU A 42 20.36 4.59 0.63
C GLU A 42 20.70 5.46 -0.60
N LYS A 43 19.70 6.10 -1.21
CA LYS A 43 19.91 7.03 -2.33
C LYS A 43 20.86 8.18 -1.99
N ALA A 44 20.83 8.63 -0.74
CA ALA A 44 21.64 9.75 -0.28
C ALA A 44 23.00 9.34 0.29
N GLY A 45 23.36 8.05 0.27
CA GLY A 45 24.56 7.54 0.91
C GLY A 45 24.58 7.76 2.43
N LYS A 46 23.42 7.90 3.08
CA LYS A 46 23.29 8.16 4.51
C LYS A 46 23.01 6.86 5.28
N PRO A 47 23.48 6.73 6.53
CA PRO A 47 23.19 5.56 7.34
C PRO A 47 21.68 5.42 7.58
N HIS A 48 21.22 4.16 7.59
CA HIS A 48 19.83 3.84 7.86
C HIS A 48 19.46 4.15 9.33
N PRO A 49 18.36 4.87 9.61
CA PRO A 49 17.99 5.24 10.97
C PRO A 49 17.55 4.04 11.83
N TYR A 50 17.08 2.97 11.20
CA TYR A 50 16.69 1.73 11.89
C TYR A 50 17.74 0.64 11.65
N ARG A 51 18.88 0.74 12.36
CA ARG A 51 20.02 -0.17 12.21
C ARG A 51 19.68 -1.64 12.47
N ASP A 52 18.72 -1.89 13.37
CA ASP A 52 18.25 -3.23 13.75
C ASP A 52 17.16 -3.79 12.82
N GLY A 53 17.01 -3.20 11.63
CA GLY A 53 16.11 -3.68 10.59
C GLY A 53 14.72 -3.02 10.56
N ARG A 54 14.05 -3.18 9.42
CA ARG A 54 12.76 -2.54 9.11
C ARG A 54 11.63 -2.96 10.06
N THR A 55 11.65 -4.18 10.58
CA THR A 55 10.64 -4.68 11.54
C THR A 55 10.67 -3.90 12.86
N LYS A 56 11.87 -3.63 13.41
CA LYS A 56 11.99 -2.83 14.64
C LYS A 56 11.55 -1.39 14.40
N GLY A 57 11.97 -0.81 13.27
CA GLY A 57 11.50 0.51 12.84
C GLY A 57 9.98 0.57 12.71
N ALA A 58 9.35 -0.42 12.08
CA ALA A 58 7.90 -0.48 11.90
C ALA A 58 7.17 -0.55 13.24
N ASN A 59 7.68 -1.32 14.21
CA ASN A 59 7.13 -1.33 15.57
C ASN A 59 7.20 0.06 16.24
N MET A 60 8.33 0.76 16.13
CA MET A 60 8.48 2.11 16.68
C MET A 60 7.50 3.09 16.01
N MET A 61 7.42 3.05 14.69
CA MET A 61 6.54 3.90 13.90
C MET A 61 5.06 3.63 14.20
N MET A 62 4.68 2.37 14.36
CA MET A 62 3.30 1.98 14.70
C MET A 62 2.88 2.56 16.05
N LYS A 63 3.75 2.49 17.07
CA LYS A 63 3.49 3.12 18.38
C LYS A 63 3.23 4.61 18.29
N GLN A 64 3.88 5.31 17.35
CA GLN A 64 3.65 6.74 17.13
C GLN A 64 2.27 7.02 16.53
N TYR A 65 1.78 6.16 15.62
CA TYR A 65 0.42 6.26 15.09
C TYR A 65 -0.64 5.85 16.12
N GLU A 66 -0.43 4.76 16.85
CA GLU A 66 -1.31 4.29 17.93
C GLU A 66 -1.45 5.35 19.03
N GLY A 67 -0.34 5.99 19.42
CA GLY A 67 -0.31 7.07 20.40
C GLY A 67 -0.70 8.45 19.86
N LEU A 68 -1.22 8.53 18.63
CA LEU A 68 -1.64 9.77 17.95
C LEU A 68 -0.56 10.86 17.84
N GLN A 69 0.72 10.49 18.02
CA GLN A 69 1.87 11.36 17.79
C GLN A 69 2.10 11.60 16.28
N LYS A 70 1.59 10.69 15.45
CA LYS A 70 1.53 10.80 14.00
C LYS A 70 0.13 10.45 13.52
N ASN A 71 -0.26 11.05 12.39
CA ASN A 71 -1.51 10.74 11.70
C ASN A 71 -1.24 10.26 10.28
N ILE A 72 -2.09 9.34 9.80
CA ILE A 72 -2.12 9.01 8.38
C ILE A 72 -2.56 10.27 7.63
N THR A 73 -1.71 10.73 6.70
CA THR A 73 -1.97 11.95 5.93
C THR A 73 -3.03 11.74 4.86
N ASN A 74 -3.62 12.84 4.37
CA ASN A 74 -4.61 12.84 3.30
C ASN A 74 -4.04 12.29 1.96
N LEU A 75 -4.90 12.19 0.96
CA LEU A 75 -4.58 11.58 -0.34
C LEU A 75 -4.04 12.56 -1.39
N ASP A 76 -3.94 13.86 -1.10
CA ASP A 76 -3.63 14.90 -2.11
C ASP A 76 -2.29 14.63 -2.81
N ARG A 77 -1.28 14.20 -2.04
CA ARG A 77 0.02 13.82 -2.61
C ARG A 77 -0.06 12.57 -3.46
N ASP A 78 -0.84 11.58 -3.03
CA ASP A 78 -1.02 10.32 -3.73
C ASP A 78 -1.76 10.53 -5.05
N ASP A 79 -2.71 11.47 -5.08
CA ASP A 79 -3.40 11.88 -6.30
C ASP A 79 -2.47 12.65 -7.25
N ARG A 80 -1.70 13.62 -6.74
CA ARG A 80 -0.70 14.35 -7.54
C ARG A 80 0.31 13.41 -8.21
N LEU A 81 0.80 12.42 -7.48
CA LEU A 81 1.70 11.39 -8.06
C LEU A 81 0.99 10.58 -9.13
N ALA A 82 -0.28 10.21 -8.92
CA ALA A 82 -1.03 9.44 -9.90
C ALA A 82 -1.32 10.23 -11.20
N GLN A 83 -1.53 11.54 -11.10
CA GLN A 83 -1.66 12.41 -12.26
C GLN A 83 -0.36 12.47 -13.08
N GLY A 84 0.80 12.60 -12.40
CA GLY A 84 2.12 12.55 -13.03
C GLY A 84 2.42 11.21 -13.71
N GLY A 85 1.90 10.11 -13.16
CA GLY A 85 2.08 8.76 -13.68
C GLY A 85 1.11 8.32 -14.78
N SER A 86 0.37 9.26 -15.38
CA SER A 86 -0.72 8.95 -16.32
C SER A 86 -0.28 8.27 -17.62
N ALA A 87 1.00 8.20 -17.95
CA ALA A 87 1.51 7.54 -19.16
C ALA A 87 1.58 6.00 -19.07
N VAL A 88 1.45 5.42 -17.88
CA VAL A 88 1.65 3.98 -17.64
C VAL A 88 0.58 3.38 -16.72
N CYS A 89 0.54 2.06 -16.62
CA CYS A 89 -0.35 1.34 -15.73
C CYS A 89 0.09 1.47 -14.27
N ALA A 90 -0.82 1.82 -13.37
CA ALA A 90 -0.52 1.95 -11.94
C ALA A 90 -0.08 0.64 -11.28
N HIS A 91 -0.59 -0.50 -11.76
CA HIS A 91 -0.32 -1.80 -11.13
C HIS A 91 1.09 -2.33 -11.40
N PHE A 92 1.55 -2.25 -12.65
CA PHE A 92 2.84 -2.84 -13.06
C PHE A 92 3.74 -1.91 -13.91
N GLY A 93 3.37 -0.64 -14.11
CA GLY A 93 4.20 0.31 -14.87
C GLY A 93 4.30 0.02 -16.38
N CYS A 94 3.43 -0.84 -16.93
CA CYS A 94 3.44 -1.15 -18.36
C CYS A 94 2.73 -0.06 -19.19
N SER A 95 3.25 0.20 -20.38
CA SER A 95 2.59 1.01 -21.42
C SER A 95 1.47 0.22 -22.08
N ALA A 96 0.44 0.92 -22.56
CA ALA A 96 -0.66 0.35 -23.31
C ALA A 96 -1.21 1.40 -24.31
N ILE A 97 -1.87 0.92 -25.37
CA ILE A 97 -2.53 1.79 -26.36
C ILE A 97 -3.68 2.56 -25.71
N THR A 98 -4.44 1.88 -24.86
CA THR A 98 -5.56 2.47 -24.09
C THR A 98 -5.44 2.08 -22.62
N PHE A 99 -6.12 2.85 -21.78
CA PHE A 99 -6.18 2.60 -20.34
C PHE A 99 -7.61 2.77 -19.83
N HIS A 100 -7.89 2.10 -18.71
CA HIS A 100 -9.15 2.17 -17.99
C HIS A 100 -8.94 2.79 -16.61
N PHE A 101 -10.03 3.28 -16.01
CA PHE A 101 -10.06 3.60 -14.59
C PHE A 101 -10.44 2.36 -13.79
N ASP A 102 -9.62 2.03 -12.80
CA ASP A 102 -9.76 0.85 -11.96
C ASP A 102 -9.85 1.26 -10.49
N HIS A 103 -10.78 0.67 -9.73
CA HIS A 103 -11.08 1.08 -8.36
C HIS A 103 -10.27 0.27 -7.34
N LEU A 104 -9.25 0.82 -6.70
CA LEU A 104 -8.36 0.06 -5.79
C LEU A 104 -9.15 -0.78 -4.77
N ILE A 105 -10.17 -0.21 -4.13
CA ILE A 105 -11.23 -0.95 -3.43
C ILE A 105 -12.38 -1.20 -4.43
N PRO A 106 -12.74 -2.45 -4.77
CA PRO A 106 -13.76 -2.73 -5.78
C PRO A 106 -15.12 -2.11 -5.45
N GLN A 107 -15.71 -1.37 -6.40
CA GLN A 107 -17.01 -0.70 -6.22
C GLN A 107 -18.12 -1.66 -5.81
N SER A 108 -18.13 -2.88 -6.35
CA SER A 108 -19.12 -3.92 -6.01
C SER A 108 -19.05 -4.42 -4.56
N LYS A 109 -17.98 -4.06 -3.82
CA LYS A 109 -17.84 -4.37 -2.38
C LYS A 109 -18.20 -3.20 -1.49
N ILE A 110 -18.35 -2.00 -2.05
CA ILE A 110 -18.70 -0.78 -1.33
C ILE A 110 -20.23 -0.71 -1.26
N LYS A 111 -20.79 -0.88 -0.06
CA LYS A 111 -22.26 -0.93 0.16
C LYS A 111 -22.87 0.48 0.15
N ASP A 112 -23.25 0.96 -1.03
CA ASP A 112 -23.89 2.28 -1.27
C ASP A 112 -23.10 3.50 -0.75
N ASP A 113 -21.80 3.31 -0.53
CA ASP A 113 -20.88 4.34 -0.06
C ASP A 113 -20.01 4.83 -1.23
N TYR A 114 -19.34 5.97 -1.05
CA TYR A 114 -18.44 6.55 -2.02
C TYR A 114 -17.08 6.82 -1.40
N ILE A 115 -16.03 6.24 -1.99
CA ILE A 115 -14.65 6.47 -1.56
C ILE A 115 -14.00 7.44 -2.55
N PRO A 116 -13.74 8.70 -2.17
CA PRO A 116 -13.04 9.64 -3.04
C PRO A 116 -11.62 9.14 -3.34
N LEU A 117 -11.13 9.44 -4.54
CA LEU A 117 -9.78 9.09 -4.98
C LEU A 117 -9.47 7.58 -4.95
N ASN A 118 -10.49 6.73 -5.06
CA ASN A 118 -10.35 5.28 -5.12
C ASN A 118 -9.95 4.74 -6.52
N GLN A 119 -9.75 5.61 -7.52
CA GLN A 119 -9.45 5.21 -8.89
C GLN A 119 -7.98 5.36 -9.26
N VAL A 120 -7.47 4.43 -10.06
CA VAL A 120 -6.15 4.48 -10.69
C VAL A 120 -6.23 4.11 -12.17
N ARG A 121 -5.22 4.50 -12.95
CA ARG A 121 -5.12 4.12 -14.36
C ARG A 121 -4.60 2.69 -14.50
N SER A 122 -5.26 1.86 -15.28
CA SER A 122 -4.94 0.44 -15.44
C SER A 122 -4.94 0.05 -16.91
N CYS A 123 -3.95 -0.74 -17.35
CA CYS A 123 -3.98 -1.29 -18.70
C CYS A 123 -5.06 -2.39 -18.80
N PRO A 124 -5.57 -2.70 -20.01
CA PRO A 124 -6.64 -3.70 -20.19
C PRO A 124 -6.30 -5.05 -19.54
N ARG A 125 -5.05 -5.52 -19.66
CA ARG A 125 -4.60 -6.77 -19.07
C ARG A 125 -4.73 -6.79 -17.54
N CYS A 126 -4.30 -5.72 -16.87
CA CYS A 126 -4.36 -5.65 -15.41
C CYS A 126 -5.79 -5.49 -14.93
N ASN A 127 -6.55 -4.59 -15.56
CA ASN A 127 -7.94 -4.32 -15.22
C ASN A 127 -8.80 -5.60 -15.31
N THR A 128 -8.69 -6.33 -16.43
CA THR A 128 -9.43 -7.58 -16.64
C THR A 128 -8.96 -8.69 -15.69
N SER A 129 -7.64 -8.82 -15.45
CA SER A 129 -7.10 -9.82 -14.52
C SER A 129 -7.54 -9.58 -13.07
N ARG A 130 -7.68 -8.32 -12.67
CA ARG A 130 -8.09 -7.93 -11.32
C ARG A 130 -9.59 -8.11 -11.12
N GLY A 131 -10.41 -7.68 -12.07
CA GLY A 131 -11.87 -7.77 -11.96
C GLY A 131 -12.39 -7.14 -10.67
N ASN A 132 -13.19 -7.89 -9.90
CA ASN A 132 -13.72 -7.46 -8.60
C ASN A 132 -12.87 -7.94 -7.40
N LYS A 133 -11.67 -8.46 -7.62
CA LYS A 133 -10.79 -8.93 -6.54
C LYS A 133 -10.30 -7.76 -5.71
N GLU A 134 -10.14 -8.00 -4.42
CA GLU A 134 -9.46 -7.04 -3.53
C GLU A 134 -7.98 -6.96 -3.94
N LEU A 135 -7.39 -5.76 -3.85
CA LEU A 135 -6.05 -5.48 -4.40
C LEU A 135 -4.98 -6.43 -3.87
N MET A 136 -4.91 -6.63 -2.56
CA MET A 136 -3.89 -7.47 -1.93
C MET A 136 -4.12 -8.96 -2.19
N VAL A 137 -5.37 -9.42 -2.20
CA VAL A 137 -5.76 -10.77 -2.62
C VAL A 137 -5.30 -11.02 -4.06
N TRP A 138 -5.54 -10.08 -4.98
CA TRP A 138 -5.08 -10.19 -6.36
C TRP A 138 -3.55 -10.27 -6.47
N HIS A 139 -2.81 -9.43 -5.75
CA HIS A 139 -1.35 -9.50 -5.72
C HIS A 139 -0.83 -10.81 -5.11
N ARG A 140 -1.49 -11.33 -4.06
CA ARG A 140 -1.17 -12.62 -3.44
C ARG A 140 -1.35 -13.79 -4.41
N GLU A 141 -2.48 -13.86 -5.09
CA GLU A 141 -2.77 -14.88 -6.10
C GLU A 141 -1.75 -14.89 -7.24
N ASN A 142 -1.32 -13.71 -7.68
CA ASN A 142 -0.34 -13.56 -8.77
C ASN A 142 1.12 -13.64 -8.29
N ARG A 143 1.38 -13.80 -6.98
CA ARG A 143 2.72 -13.73 -6.38
C ARG A 143 3.49 -12.50 -6.81
N THR A 144 2.81 -11.35 -6.84
CA THR A 144 3.39 -10.05 -7.18
C THR A 144 3.29 -9.10 -5.99
N PHE A 145 3.98 -7.96 -6.04
CA PHE A 145 3.88 -6.89 -5.04
C PHE A 145 3.53 -5.55 -5.72
N PRO A 146 2.60 -4.74 -5.15
CA PRO A 146 2.28 -3.42 -5.69
C PRO A 146 3.46 -2.46 -5.56
N SER A 147 3.53 -1.44 -6.43
CA SER A 147 4.42 -0.30 -6.19
C SER A 147 4.12 0.35 -4.83
N LEU A 148 5.12 0.95 -4.19
CA LEU A 148 4.94 1.60 -2.90
C LEU A 148 3.96 2.77 -2.96
N ALA A 149 3.90 3.49 -4.09
CA ALA A 149 2.91 4.53 -4.32
C ALA A 149 1.46 3.99 -4.30
N VAL A 150 1.20 2.87 -5.01
CA VAL A 150 -0.13 2.23 -5.01
C VAL A 150 -0.47 1.66 -3.64
N LEU A 151 0.46 0.96 -2.98
CA LEU A 151 0.23 0.41 -1.64
C LEU A 151 -0.07 1.52 -0.62
N ARG A 152 0.65 2.65 -0.67
CA ARG A 152 0.40 3.78 0.23
C ARG A 152 -0.99 4.37 0.03
N ARG A 153 -1.37 4.61 -1.23
CA ARG A 153 -2.72 5.09 -1.58
C ARG A 153 -3.78 4.11 -1.08
N TYR A 154 -3.58 2.82 -1.32
CA TYR A 154 -4.50 1.79 -0.90
C TYR A 154 -4.70 1.73 0.62
N LEU A 155 -3.62 1.73 1.40
CA LEU A 155 -3.69 1.73 2.86
C LEU A 155 -4.41 2.96 3.42
N LYS A 156 -4.24 4.12 2.80
CA LYS A 156 -4.95 5.35 3.17
C LYS A 156 -6.44 5.27 2.87
N LEU A 157 -6.84 4.69 1.74
CA LEU A 157 -8.25 4.43 1.40
C LEU A 157 -8.87 3.46 2.41
N CYS A 158 -8.18 2.35 2.73
CA CYS A 158 -8.62 1.39 3.73
C CYS A 158 -8.79 2.04 5.10
N TYR A 159 -7.81 2.84 5.54
CA TYR A 159 -7.89 3.57 6.80
C TYR A 159 -9.05 4.56 6.82
N GLY A 160 -9.20 5.37 5.78
CA GLY A 160 -10.25 6.37 5.67
C GLY A 160 -11.64 5.74 5.72
N TYR A 161 -11.86 4.66 4.96
CA TYR A 161 -13.11 3.91 4.98
C TYR A 161 -13.39 3.28 6.35
N ALA A 162 -12.41 2.58 6.92
CA ALA A 162 -12.59 1.93 8.23
C ALA A 162 -12.82 2.94 9.35
N LYS A 163 -12.16 4.10 9.29
CA LYS A 163 -12.38 5.21 10.23
C LYS A 163 -13.76 5.82 10.07
N HIS A 164 -14.21 6.06 8.83
CA HIS A 164 -15.53 6.62 8.56
C HIS A 164 -16.67 5.71 9.05
N ARG A 165 -16.47 4.40 8.97
CA ARG A 165 -17.42 3.37 9.41
C ARG A 165 -17.20 2.91 10.86
N GLU A 166 -16.30 3.57 11.59
CA GLU A 166 -15.99 3.28 13.00
C GLU A 166 -15.59 1.82 13.28
N CYS A 167 -14.99 1.14 12.30
CA CYS A 167 -14.67 -0.28 12.37
C CYS A 167 -13.16 -0.54 12.49
N LEU A 168 -12.37 0.45 12.94
CA LEU A 168 -10.93 0.27 13.17
C LEU A 168 -10.64 -0.72 14.31
N ASP A 169 -11.51 -0.79 15.31
CA ASP A 169 -11.36 -1.65 16.48
C ASP A 169 -11.97 -3.05 16.29
N ASP A 170 -12.66 -3.29 15.17
CA ASP A 170 -13.20 -4.60 14.82
C ASP A 170 -12.11 -5.65 14.64
N LEU A 171 -12.43 -6.91 14.96
CA LEU A 171 -11.52 -8.03 14.75
C LEU A 171 -11.24 -8.22 13.25
N ALA A 172 -9.97 -8.16 12.87
CA ALA A 172 -9.52 -8.25 11.48
C ALA A 172 -10.00 -9.52 10.76
N LYS A 173 -10.04 -10.65 11.48
CA LYS A 173 -10.47 -11.96 10.95
C LYS A 173 -11.95 -12.01 10.52
N ASP A 174 -12.79 -11.13 11.07
CA ASP A 174 -14.23 -11.11 10.83
C ASP A 174 -14.65 -9.91 9.97
N ALA A 175 -13.79 -8.89 9.84
CA ALA A 175 -14.11 -7.62 9.21
C ALA A 175 -14.66 -7.75 7.77
N SER A 176 -14.04 -8.57 6.91
CA SER A 176 -14.52 -8.81 5.54
C SER A 176 -15.93 -9.44 5.52
N LYS A 177 -16.22 -10.37 6.44
CA LYS A 177 -17.54 -11.01 6.56
C LYS A 177 -18.59 -10.03 7.05
N ASN A 178 -18.18 -9.08 7.89
CA ASN A 178 -19.02 -8.02 8.42
C ASN A 178 -19.24 -6.85 7.43
N GLY A 179 -18.70 -6.95 6.22
CA GLY A 179 -18.96 -6.00 5.13
C GLY A 179 -17.89 -4.94 4.93
N LEU A 180 -16.70 -5.12 5.50
CA LEU A 180 -15.53 -4.34 5.11
C LEU A 180 -15.14 -4.69 3.65
N PRO A 181 -14.91 -3.71 2.76
CA PRO A 181 -14.70 -3.97 1.34
C PRO A 181 -13.28 -4.46 1.01
N PHE A 182 -12.43 -4.62 2.03
CA PHE A 182 -11.09 -5.15 1.96
C PHE A 182 -10.81 -6.11 3.12
N ASP A 183 -9.82 -6.98 2.94
CA ASP A 183 -9.37 -7.92 3.97
C ASP A 183 -8.13 -7.36 4.70
N PRO A 184 -8.25 -6.98 5.99
CA PRO A 184 -7.10 -6.49 6.76
C PRO A 184 -6.00 -7.56 6.90
N VAL A 185 -6.35 -8.84 6.95
CA VAL A 185 -5.39 -9.95 7.08
C VAL A 185 -4.56 -10.12 5.80
N ALA A 186 -5.10 -9.71 4.65
CA ALA A 186 -4.38 -9.73 3.38
C ALA A 186 -3.31 -8.62 3.27
N LEU A 187 -3.34 -7.58 4.11
CA LEU A 187 -2.35 -6.51 4.11
C LEU A 187 -0.92 -7.02 4.41
N PRO A 188 0.14 -6.36 3.91
CA PRO A 188 1.50 -6.88 3.98
C PRO A 188 2.08 -6.87 5.40
N ARG A 189 2.49 -8.05 5.88
CA ARG A 189 3.25 -8.22 7.14
C ARG A 189 4.75 -7.97 6.99
N LYS A 190 5.28 -8.21 5.78
CA LYS A 190 6.66 -7.97 5.36
C LYS A 190 6.66 -7.37 3.95
N LEU A 191 7.65 -6.53 3.67
CA LEU A 191 7.86 -5.92 2.36
C LEU A 191 9.10 -6.54 1.69
N PRO A 192 9.16 -6.58 0.34
CA PRO A 192 10.36 -6.99 -0.38
C PRO A 192 11.64 -6.27 0.04
N PRO A 193 12.82 -6.87 -0.20
CA PRO A 193 14.10 -6.18 -0.13
C PRO A 193 14.09 -4.88 -0.96
N LEU A 194 14.94 -3.92 -0.60
CA LEU A 194 14.86 -2.57 -1.15
C LEU A 194 15.11 -2.57 -2.67
N GLU A 195 16.07 -3.36 -3.11
CA GLU A 195 16.46 -3.56 -4.50
C GLU A 195 15.36 -4.21 -5.37
N GLN A 196 14.35 -4.82 -4.76
CA GLN A 196 13.21 -5.44 -5.47
C GLN A 196 11.97 -4.56 -5.48
N LEU A 197 11.97 -3.45 -4.74
CA LEU A 197 10.80 -2.58 -4.59
C LEU A 197 10.73 -1.52 -5.69
N VAL A 198 9.56 -1.40 -6.29
CA VAL A 198 9.23 -0.27 -7.16
C VAL A 198 8.62 0.85 -6.32
N TRP A 199 9.26 2.01 -6.28
CA TRP A 199 8.74 3.18 -5.58
C TRP A 199 7.45 3.69 -6.22
N ASP A 200 7.61 4.14 -7.46
CA ASP A 200 6.58 4.74 -8.28
C ASP A 200 6.53 3.95 -9.59
N TYR A 201 5.33 3.52 -9.96
CA TYR A 201 5.10 2.74 -11.17
C TYR A 201 5.41 3.54 -12.45
N ALA A 202 5.35 4.88 -12.39
CA ALA A 202 5.65 5.76 -13.51
C ALA A 202 7.11 6.16 -13.62
N HIS A 203 7.82 6.08 -12.49
CA HIS A 203 9.22 6.44 -12.39
C HIS A 203 9.99 5.34 -11.65
N PRO A 204 9.99 4.09 -12.16
CA PRO A 204 10.56 2.95 -11.45
C PRO A 204 12.06 3.09 -11.20
N GLU A 205 12.76 3.85 -12.04
CA GLU A 205 14.18 4.20 -11.91
C GLU A 205 14.44 5.39 -10.96
N PHE A 206 13.41 6.19 -10.63
CA PHE A 206 13.58 7.36 -9.77
C PHE A 206 13.17 7.07 -8.33
N TRP A 207 14.18 7.07 -7.46
CA TRP A 207 13.98 7.14 -6.03
C TRP A 207 13.66 8.58 -5.59
N PRO A 208 12.74 8.88 -4.65
CA PRO A 208 12.46 10.25 -4.22
C PRO A 208 13.72 10.92 -3.67
N ALA A 209 13.99 12.15 -4.12
CA ALA A 209 15.07 13.00 -3.60
C ALA A 209 14.71 13.58 -2.21
N GLN A 210 15.72 13.94 -1.43
CA GLN A 210 15.51 14.61 -0.14
C GLN A 210 14.76 15.93 -0.34
N GLY A 211 13.67 16.14 0.42
CA GLY A 211 12.73 17.25 0.26
C GLY A 211 11.29 16.78 0.04
N GLU A 212 11.11 15.53 -0.36
CA GLU A 212 9.80 14.89 -0.46
C GLU A 212 9.32 14.26 0.86
N VAL A 213 10.06 14.42 1.96
CA VAL A 213 9.79 13.82 3.27
C VAL A 213 9.12 14.82 4.20
N THR A 214 7.95 15.29 3.80
CA THR A 214 6.93 15.81 4.71
C THR A 214 5.62 15.06 4.47
#